data_AF-A0A9J6GS64-F1
#
_entry.id   AF-A0A9J6GS64-F1
#
_cell.length_a   1.000
_cell.length_b   1.000
_cell.length_c   1.000
_cell.angle_alpha   90.00
_cell.angle_beta   90.00
_cell.angle_gamma   90.00
#
_symmetry.space_group_name_H-M   'P 1'
#
loop_
_entity.id
_entity.type
_entity.pdbx_description
1 polymer ?
#
loop_
_entity_poly.entity_id
_entity_poly.type
_entity_poly.pdbx_seq_one_letter_code
_entity_poly.pdbx_strand_id
1 'polypeptide(L)'
;MAAVIDLFSDYVLDYVVLLNFCPDCECGPDPNSDAYVEWKAQHTCQKNTTSSAGRLELEAALILFELSLSVNGLKYTTVICDGDNRSYHSIQQAKVYGFIPVEEDCMNQVQKTMGHSSVQCMQKGKPSGVGQIGGKGWLTGDLMTKLTN
;
A
#
# COMPACT_ATOMS: atom_id res chain seq x y z
N MET A 1 -1.10 -3.73 -8.44
CA MET A 1 -2.31 -4.59 -8.29
C MET A 1 -2.90 -4.28 -6.94
N ALA A 2 -4.22 -4.23 -6.82
CA ALA A 2 -4.92 -4.13 -5.55
C ALA A 2 -6.00 -5.21 -5.48
N ALA A 3 -6.27 -5.71 -4.28
CA ALA A 3 -7.28 -6.73 -4.03
C ALA A 3 -8.04 -6.43 -2.74
N VAL A 4 -9.29 -6.86 -2.70
CA VAL A 4 -10.17 -6.79 -1.55
C VAL A 4 -10.35 -8.20 -1.03
N ILE A 5 -10.08 -8.37 0.27
CA ILE A 5 -10.15 -9.67 0.93
C ILE A 5 -11.09 -9.54 2.12
N ASP A 6 -11.97 -10.53 2.30
CA ASP A 6 -12.75 -10.66 3.51
C ASP A 6 -11.89 -11.20 4.66
N LEU A 7 -11.91 -10.51 5.80
CA LEU A 7 -11.06 -10.82 6.95
C LEU A 7 -11.43 -12.13 7.67
N PHE A 8 -12.66 -12.59 7.55
CA PHE A 8 -13.13 -13.78 8.28
C PHE A 8 -13.04 -15.05 7.44
N SER A 9 -13.22 -14.91 6.13
CA SER A 9 -13.23 -16.04 5.20
C SER A 9 -11.96 -16.16 4.35
N ASP A 10 -11.05 -15.18 4.40
CA ASP A 10 -9.85 -15.08 3.56
C ASP A 10 -10.13 -15.17 2.06
N TYR A 11 -11.37 -14.84 1.64
CA TYR A 11 -11.77 -14.88 0.24
C TYR A 11 -11.51 -13.54 -0.42
N VAL A 12 -10.96 -13.59 -1.64
CA VAL A 12 -10.82 -12.41 -2.50
C VAL A 12 -12.20 -12.05 -3.05
N LEU A 13 -12.71 -10.89 -2.64
CA LEU A 13 -14.01 -10.38 -3.06
C LEU A 13 -13.93 -9.67 -4.42
N ASP A 14 -12.85 -8.93 -4.63
CA ASP A 14 -12.62 -8.18 -5.86
C ASP A 14 -11.12 -7.89 -6.04
N TYR A 15 -10.68 -7.66 -7.27
CA TYR A 15 -9.31 -7.29 -7.57
C TYR A 15 -9.21 -6.45 -8.83
N VAL A 16 -8.25 -5.53 -8.83
CA VAL A 16 -7.92 -4.68 -9.98
C VAL A 16 -6.43 -4.79 -10.28
N VAL A 17 -6.13 -5.10 -11.53
CA VAL A 17 -4.76 -5.13 -12.06
C VAL A 17 -4.58 -3.91 -12.93
N LEU A 18 -3.71 -2.99 -12.51
CA LEU A 18 -3.26 -1.87 -13.32
C LEU A 18 -1.82 -2.11 -13.82
N LEU A 19 -1.62 -1.86 -15.10
CA LEU A 19 -0.38 -2.03 -15.85
C LEU A 19 -0.12 -0.75 -16.62
N ASN A 20 1.00 -0.09 -16.33
CA ASN A 20 1.48 1.07 -17.11
C ASN A 20 2.50 0.68 -18.19
N PHE A 21 2.79 -0.61 -18.29
CA PHE A 21 3.85 -1.19 -19.09
C PHE A 21 3.30 -2.32 -19.96
N CYS A 22 3.81 -2.43 -21.18
CA CYS A 22 3.53 -3.56 -22.06
C CYS A 22 4.85 -4.00 -22.71
N PRO A 23 5.30 -5.24 -22.48
CA PRO A 23 6.59 -5.71 -23.00
C PRO A 23 6.63 -5.70 -24.53
N ASP A 24 5.53 -6.08 -25.18
CA ASP A 24 5.45 -6.09 -26.65
C ASP A 24 5.51 -4.68 -27.25
N CYS A 25 5.01 -3.67 -26.52
CA CYS A 25 5.16 -2.27 -26.95
C CYS A 25 6.60 -1.76 -26.80
N GLU A 26 7.38 -2.30 -25.86
CA GLU A 26 8.79 -1.93 -25.71
C GLU A 26 9.70 -2.64 -26.70
N CYS A 27 9.41 -3.91 -27.00
CA CYS A 27 10.15 -4.69 -28.00
C CYS A 27 9.59 -4.55 -29.42
N GLY A 28 8.55 -3.72 -29.59
CA GLY A 28 7.87 -3.53 -30.85
C GLY A 28 8.73 -2.83 -31.92
N PRO A 29 8.33 -2.93 -33.19
CA PRO A 29 8.99 -2.23 -34.28
C PRO A 29 8.92 -0.71 -34.11
N ASP A 30 9.90 0.01 -34.67
CA ASP A 30 9.97 1.47 -34.59
C ASP A 30 8.65 2.12 -35.05
N PRO A 31 8.12 3.14 -34.35
CA PRO A 31 6.84 3.79 -34.67
C PRO A 31 6.76 4.37 -36.08
N ASN A 32 7.92 4.65 -36.70
CA ASN A 32 8.04 5.22 -38.04
C ASN A 32 8.22 4.17 -39.15
N SER A 33 8.27 2.88 -38.80
CA SER A 33 8.37 1.81 -39.79
C SER A 33 7.01 1.42 -40.33
N ASP A 34 6.93 1.03 -41.60
CA ASP A 34 5.68 0.51 -42.19
C ASP A 34 5.19 -0.76 -41.46
N ALA A 35 6.13 -1.55 -40.92
CA ALA A 35 5.85 -2.73 -40.10
C ALA A 35 5.12 -2.40 -38.79
N TYR A 36 5.24 -1.18 -38.25
CA TYR A 36 4.54 -0.77 -37.04
C TYR A 36 3.03 -0.64 -37.26
N VAL A 37 2.59 -0.22 -38.44
CA VAL A 37 1.15 -0.08 -38.74
C VAL A 37 0.46 -1.44 -38.74
N GLU A 38 1.09 -2.44 -39.37
CA GLU A 38 0.58 -3.81 -39.40
C GLU A 38 0.65 -4.47 -38.02
N TRP A 39 1.78 -4.31 -37.31
CA TRP A 39 1.94 -4.83 -35.96
C TRP A 39 0.91 -4.22 -34.99
N LYS A 40 0.71 -2.90 -35.02
CA LYS A 40 -0.23 -2.20 -34.14
C LYS A 40 -1.68 -2.63 -34.41
N ALA A 41 -2.02 -2.95 -35.66
CA ALA A 41 -3.35 -3.45 -36.00
C ALA A 41 -3.64 -4.84 -35.40
N GLN A 42 -2.61 -5.65 -35.19
CA GLN A 42 -2.71 -6.99 -34.59
C GLN A 42 -2.43 -6.99 -33.08
N HIS A 43 -1.74 -5.98 -32.58
CA HIS A 43 -1.28 -5.91 -31.20
C HIS A 43 -2.42 -5.57 -30.22
N THR A 44 -2.57 -6.42 -29.20
CA THR A 44 -3.47 -6.15 -28.06
C THR A 44 -2.65 -5.62 -26.89
N CYS A 45 -2.66 -4.30 -26.71
CA CYS A 45 -1.89 -3.66 -25.65
C CYS A 45 -2.42 -4.04 -24.26
N GLN A 46 -1.51 -4.51 -23.40
CA GLN A 46 -1.81 -4.86 -22.01
C GLN A 46 -1.77 -3.64 -21.07
N LYS A 47 -1.31 -2.49 -21.57
CA LYS A 47 -1.25 -1.24 -20.79
C LYS A 47 -2.66 -0.69 -20.63
N ASN A 48 -3.12 -0.55 -19.39
CA ASN A 48 -4.45 -0.05 -19.07
C ASN A 48 -4.46 1.31 -18.35
N THR A 49 -3.28 1.82 -18.00
CA THR A 49 -3.16 3.14 -17.37
C THR A 49 -1.91 3.89 -17.82
N THR A 50 -2.00 5.21 -17.78
CA THR A 50 -0.88 6.13 -18.02
C THR A 50 -0.23 6.62 -16.73
N SER A 51 -0.70 6.15 -15.56
CA SER A 51 -0.15 6.58 -14.28
C SER A 51 1.26 6.02 -14.02
N SER A 52 2.05 6.76 -13.23
CA SER A 52 3.39 6.33 -12.83
C SER A 52 3.31 5.10 -11.94
N ALA A 53 4.38 4.30 -11.89
CA ALA A 53 4.42 3.07 -11.11
C ALA A 53 4.01 3.28 -9.64
N GLY A 54 4.52 4.34 -9.00
CA GLY A 54 4.17 4.70 -7.62
C GLY A 54 2.77 5.28 -7.41
N ARG A 55 1.96 5.44 -8.47
CA ARG A 55 0.54 5.83 -8.39
C ARG A 55 -0.40 4.69 -8.76
N LEU A 56 0.12 3.55 -9.25
CA LEU A 56 -0.72 2.43 -9.66
C LEU A 56 -1.52 1.85 -8.51
N GLU A 57 -0.93 1.79 -7.31
CA GLU A 57 -1.59 1.26 -6.12
C GLU A 57 -2.74 2.18 -5.68
N LEU A 58 -2.49 3.48 -5.67
CA LEU A 58 -3.48 4.51 -5.34
C LEU A 58 -4.66 4.49 -6.32
N GLU A 59 -4.38 4.49 -7.63
CA GLU A 59 -5.44 4.45 -8.65
C GLU A 59 -6.23 3.13 -8.58
N ALA A 60 -5.54 1.99 -8.38
CA ALA A 60 -6.21 0.70 -8.26
C ALA A 60 -7.12 0.65 -7.02
N ALA A 61 -6.68 1.22 -5.90
CA ALA A 61 -7.48 1.33 -4.69
C ALA A 61 -8.71 2.23 -4.90
N LEU A 62 -8.54 3.41 -5.52
CA LEU A 62 -9.67 4.30 -5.83
C LEU A 62 -10.72 3.59 -6.68
N ILE A 63 -10.31 2.89 -7.74
CA ILE A 63 -11.21 2.14 -8.61
C ILE A 63 -11.99 1.08 -7.82
N LEU A 64 -11.31 0.29 -6.98
CA LEU A 64 -11.98 -0.72 -6.14
C LEU A 64 -12.99 -0.09 -5.19
N PHE A 65 -12.62 1.01 -4.53
CA PHE A 65 -13.51 1.70 -3.62
C PHE A 65 -14.72 2.31 -4.35
N GLU A 66 -14.53 2.94 -5.51
CA GLU A 66 -15.64 3.49 -6.32
C GLU A 66 -16.57 2.39 -6.83
N LEU A 67 -16.02 1.25 -7.24
CA LEU A 67 -16.80 0.12 -7.76
C LEU A 67 -17.50 -0.68 -6.67
N SER A 68 -16.99 -0.67 -5.44
CA SER A 68 -17.47 -1.47 -4.30
C SER A 68 -19.00 -1.52 -4.15
N LEU A 69 -19.67 -0.36 -4.19
CA LEU A 69 -21.12 -0.23 -4.04
C LEU A 69 -21.86 -0.74 -5.27
N SER A 70 -21.29 -0.56 -6.45
CA SER A 70 -21.92 -0.93 -7.72
C SER A 70 -21.78 -2.42 -8.05
N VAL A 71 -20.64 -3.02 -7.72
CA VAL A 71 -20.30 -4.41 -8.06
C VAL A 71 -20.75 -5.37 -6.97
N ASN A 72 -20.38 -5.09 -5.72
CA ASN A 72 -20.62 -6.01 -4.60
C ASN A 72 -21.70 -5.51 -3.64
N GLY A 73 -22.07 -4.22 -3.70
CA GLY A 73 -22.99 -3.61 -2.72
C GLY A 73 -22.40 -3.54 -1.31
N LEU A 74 -21.08 -3.67 -1.18
CA LEU A 74 -20.36 -3.69 0.08
C LEU A 74 -19.61 -2.37 0.30
N LYS A 75 -19.33 -2.05 1.56
CA LYS A 75 -18.48 -0.91 1.93
C LYS A 75 -17.20 -1.45 2.54
N TYR A 76 -16.07 -1.12 1.94
CA TYR A 76 -14.77 -1.48 2.47
C TYR A 76 -14.38 -0.51 3.58
N THR A 77 -14.04 -1.06 4.74
CA THR A 77 -13.77 -0.26 5.95
C THR A 77 -12.29 0.05 6.13
N THR A 78 -11.41 -0.82 5.65
CA THR A 78 -9.98 -0.77 5.96
C THR A 78 -9.17 -0.89 4.68
N VAL A 79 -8.17 -0.02 4.53
CA VAL A 79 -7.17 -0.10 3.46
C VAL A 79 -5.82 -0.46 4.06
N ILE A 80 -5.14 -1.43 3.47
CA ILE A 80 -3.79 -1.86 3.88
C ILE A 80 -2.80 -1.40 2.82
N CYS A 81 -1.82 -0.57 3.22
CA CYS A 81 -0.81 0.00 2.31
C CYS A 81 0.62 -0.29 2.81
N ASP A 82 1.56 -0.48 1.88
CA ASP A 82 2.97 -0.81 2.17
C ASP A 82 3.81 0.42 2.57
N GLY A 83 3.33 1.22 3.51
CA GLY A 83 4.13 2.33 4.06
C GLY A 83 3.80 3.73 3.56
N ASP A 84 2.94 3.89 2.54
CA ASP A 84 2.54 5.19 2.03
C ASP A 84 1.06 5.52 2.36
N ASN A 85 0.87 6.62 3.09
CA ASN A 85 -0.47 7.12 3.42
C ASN A 85 -1.13 7.94 2.29
N ARG A 86 -0.50 7.97 1.11
CA ARG A 86 -1.00 8.75 -0.04
C ARG A 86 -2.25 8.12 -0.63
N SER A 87 -2.28 6.79 -0.67
CA SER A 87 -3.44 6.01 -1.10
C SER A 87 -4.65 6.29 -0.19
N TYR A 88 -4.43 6.28 1.13
CA TYR A 88 -5.47 6.63 2.11
C TYR A 88 -5.99 8.06 1.96
N HIS A 89 -5.09 9.04 1.86
CA HIS A 89 -5.48 10.45 1.71
C HIS A 89 -6.33 10.66 0.44
N SER A 90 -6.02 9.93 -0.62
CA SER A 90 -6.76 10.02 -1.89
C SER A 90 -8.15 9.41 -1.77
N ILE A 91 -8.30 8.28 -1.10
CA ILE A 91 -9.61 7.65 -0.81
C ILE A 91 -10.46 8.58 0.08
N GLN A 92 -9.86 9.19 1.09
CA GLN A 92 -10.57 10.17 1.94
C GLN A 92 -11.03 11.40 1.16
N GLN A 93 -10.20 11.91 0.24
CA GLN A 93 -10.57 13.01 -0.64
C GLN A 93 -11.69 12.63 -1.61
N ALA A 94 -11.68 11.41 -2.13
CA ALA A 94 -12.70 10.89 -3.03
C ALA A 94 -14.08 10.77 -2.35
N LYS A 95 -14.15 10.74 -1.01
CA LYS A 95 -15.39 10.65 -0.22
C LYS A 95 -16.34 9.56 -0.75
N VAL A 96 -15.78 8.42 -1.10
CA VAL A 96 -16.47 7.30 -1.77
C VAL A 96 -17.76 6.88 -1.03
N TYR A 97 -17.74 6.89 0.30
CA TYR A 97 -18.89 6.54 1.14
C TYR A 97 -19.49 7.74 1.89
N GLY A 98 -19.20 8.97 1.46
CA GLY A 98 -19.66 10.20 2.09
C GLY A 98 -19.04 10.45 3.46
N PHE A 99 -19.80 10.20 4.54
CA PHE A 99 -19.40 10.45 5.93
C PHE A 99 -18.76 9.24 6.63
N ILE A 100 -18.75 8.08 5.99
CA ILE A 100 -18.20 6.87 6.62
C ILE A 100 -16.68 6.93 6.48
N PRO A 101 -15.94 6.97 7.61
CA PRO A 101 -14.49 6.97 7.55
C PRO A 101 -14.01 5.58 7.12
N VAL A 102 -13.09 5.57 6.17
CA VAL A 102 -12.22 4.41 5.91
C VAL A 102 -11.07 4.51 6.91
N GLU A 103 -10.61 3.39 7.45
CA GLU A 103 -9.43 3.29 8.30
C GLU A 103 -8.20 2.89 7.47
N GLU A 104 -7.05 3.45 7.81
CA GLU A 104 -5.75 3.07 7.25
C GLU A 104 -5.04 2.13 8.22
N ASP A 105 -4.63 0.95 7.73
CA ASP A 105 -3.65 0.12 8.42
C ASP A 105 -2.37 0.07 7.59
N CYS A 106 -1.33 0.71 8.13
CA CYS A 106 -0.01 0.73 7.54
C CYS A 106 0.91 -0.10 8.43
N MET A 107 1.27 -1.32 7.99
CA MET A 107 2.15 -2.22 8.76
C MET A 107 3.45 -1.53 9.21
N ASN A 108 4.00 -0.68 8.34
CA ASN A 108 5.20 0.11 8.63
C ASN A 108 4.95 1.17 9.71
N GLN A 109 3.75 1.74 9.81
CA GLN A 109 3.37 2.66 10.88
C GLN A 109 3.21 1.93 12.22
N VAL A 110 2.64 0.72 12.22
CA VAL A 110 2.51 -0.11 13.42
C VAL A 110 3.89 -0.43 14.00
N GLN A 111 4.85 -0.84 13.16
CA GLN A 111 6.24 -1.10 13.59
C GLN A 111 6.94 0.17 14.10
N LYS A 112 6.78 1.31 13.43
CA LYS A 112 7.37 2.60 13.89
C LYS A 112 6.76 3.09 15.20
N THR A 113 5.45 2.92 15.38
CA THR A 113 4.76 3.29 16.62
C THR A 113 5.23 2.44 17.79
N MET A 114 5.39 1.14 17.58
CA MET A 114 5.97 0.24 18.58
C MET A 114 7.43 0.58 18.90
N GLY A 115 8.24 0.92 17.91
CA GLY A 115 9.62 1.39 18.13
C GLY A 115 9.66 2.68 18.95
N HIS A 116 8.84 3.67 18.60
CA HIS A 116 8.80 4.95 19.30
C HIS A 116 8.29 4.82 20.74
N SER A 117 7.25 4.01 21.00
CA SER A 117 6.72 3.80 22.35
C SER A 117 7.74 3.09 23.24
N SER A 118 8.49 2.13 22.69
CA SER A 118 9.60 1.46 23.38
C SER A 118 10.71 2.44 23.75
N VAL A 119 11.17 3.27 22.81
CA VAL A 119 12.16 4.33 23.05
C VAL A 119 11.67 5.33 24.10
N GLN A 120 10.41 5.75 24.02
CA GLN A 120 9.82 6.70 24.97
C GLN A 120 9.69 6.10 26.38
N CYS A 121 9.37 4.81 26.50
CA CYS A 121 9.30 4.09 27.77
C CYS A 121 10.68 4.04 28.44
N MET A 122 11.76 3.85 27.69
CA MET A 122 13.13 3.92 28.24
C MET A 122 13.52 5.34 28.69
N GLN A 123 13.10 6.38 27.96
CA GLN A 123 13.37 7.76 28.35
C GLN A 123 12.60 8.16 29.63
N LYS A 124 11.37 7.67 29.79
CA LYS A 124 10.54 7.87 30.99
C LYS A 124 10.90 6.93 32.15
N GLY A 125 11.56 5.81 31.85
CA GLY A 125 12.08 4.82 32.79
C GLY A 125 13.43 5.17 33.42
N LYS A 126 13.80 6.45 33.50
CA LYS A 126 14.84 6.92 34.43
C LYS A 126 14.16 7.35 35.75
N PRO A 127 13.93 6.45 36.72
CA PRO A 127 13.67 6.90 38.07
C PRO A 127 14.91 7.65 38.55
N SER A 128 14.73 8.93 38.87
CA SER A 128 15.70 9.72 39.62
C SER A 128 15.96 9.01 40.96
N GLY A 129 16.98 8.16 41.04
CA GLY A 129 17.46 7.59 42.30
C GLY A 129 17.78 6.10 42.36
N VAL A 130 17.60 5.30 41.30
CA VAL A 130 18.02 3.88 41.33
C VAL A 130 19.22 3.67 40.43
N GLY A 131 20.33 3.23 41.04
CA GLY A 131 21.62 3.02 40.39
C GLY A 131 21.53 2.16 39.13
N GLN A 132 22.48 2.37 38.23
CA GLN A 132 22.62 1.78 36.90
C GLN A 132 22.23 0.28 36.87
N ILE A 133 20.99 0.00 36.47
CA ILE A 133 20.43 -1.36 36.44
C ILE A 133 20.86 -2.02 35.12
N GLY A 134 22.10 -2.51 35.06
CA GLY A 134 22.63 -3.25 33.91
C GLY A 134 22.52 -4.76 34.14
N GLY A 135 21.70 -5.45 33.35
CA GLY A 135 21.54 -6.91 33.40
C GLY A 135 21.41 -7.54 32.01
N LYS A 136 21.90 -8.77 31.86
CA LYS A 136 21.83 -9.55 30.62
C LYS A 136 20.38 -9.99 30.39
N GLY A 137 19.76 -9.54 29.30
CA GLY A 137 18.35 -9.80 28.97
C GLY A 137 17.47 -8.54 28.85
N TRP A 138 18.03 -7.36 29.13
CA TRP A 138 17.34 -6.10 28.94
C TRP A 138 17.51 -5.59 27.50
N LEU A 139 16.47 -4.91 26.99
CA LEU A 139 16.48 -4.25 25.69
C LEU A 139 17.54 -3.13 25.68
N THR A 140 18.77 -3.44 25.27
CA THR A 140 19.82 -2.45 25.03
C THR A 140 19.56 -1.74 23.69
N GLY A 141 20.04 -0.50 23.52
CA GLY A 141 19.90 0.25 22.26
C GLY A 141 20.36 -0.55 21.02
N ASP A 142 21.43 -1.35 21.16
CA ASP A 142 21.93 -2.24 20.11
C ASP A 142 20.96 -3.37 19.73
N LEU A 143 20.17 -3.88 20.68
CA LEU A 143 19.15 -4.91 20.43
C LEU A 143 17.95 -4.30 19.68
N MET A 144 17.59 -3.05 19.98
CA MET A 144 16.52 -2.35 19.26
C MET A 144 16.90 -2.05 17.80
N THR A 145 18.14 -1.62 17.54
CA THR A 145 18.63 -1.41 16.16
C THR A 145 18.54 -2.71 15.35
N LYS A 146 18.78 -3.87 15.98
CA LYS A 146 18.62 -5.19 15.37
C LYS A 146 17.17 -5.66 15.21
N LEU A 147 16.24 -5.17 16.02
CA LEU A 147 14.82 -5.53 15.96
C LEU A 147 13.99 -4.57 15.09
N THR A 148 14.55 -3.41 14.76
CA THR A 148 13.88 -2.37 13.94
C THR A 148 14.27 -2.47 12.46
N ASN A 149 15.38 -3.14 12.13
CA ASN A 149 15.80 -3.47 10.76
C ASN A 149 15.24 -4.83 10.32
#